data_AF-A0A958MTU5-F1
#
_entry.id   AF-A0A958MTU5-F1
#
_cell.length_a   1.000
_cell.length_b   1.000
_cell.length_c   1.000
_cell.angle_alpha   90.00
_cell.angle_beta   90.00
_cell.angle_gamma   90.00
#
_symmetry.space_group_name_H-M   'P 1'
#
loop_
_entity.id
_entity.type
_entity.pdbx_description
1 polymer ?
#
loop_
_entity_poly.entity_id
_entity_poly.type
_entity_poly.pdbx_seq_one_letter_code
_entity_poly.pdbx_strand_id
1 'polypeptide(L)' 'AAYNVSGEYSMIKAAGEKGWLDEKAAALESLLSIKRAGADVIFTYWALIAAKWLQ' A
#
# COMPACT_ATOMS: atom_id res chain seq x y z
N ALA A 1 7.52 11.42 -8.22
CA ALA A 1 6.23 11.01 -7.64
C ALA A 1 5.74 9.74 -8.32
N ALA A 2 4.95 8.91 -7.65
CA ALA A 2 4.37 7.69 -8.22
C ALA A 2 2.90 7.52 -7.75
N TYR A 3 2.10 6.81 -8.53
CA TYR A 3 0.70 6.50 -8.19
C TYR A 3 0.56 4.99 -8.01
N ASN A 4 0.19 4.54 -6.81
CA ASN A 4 -0.18 3.16 -6.53
C ASN A 4 -1.65 2.99 -6.92
N VAL A 5 -1.90 2.37 -8.08
CA VAL A 5 -3.20 2.45 -8.75
C VAL A 5 -4.28 1.62 -8.06
N SER A 6 -5.54 1.84 -8.45
CA SER A 6 -6.71 1.18 -7.87
C SER A 6 -6.64 -0.35 -7.95
N GLY A 7 -6.04 -0.90 -9.02
CA GLY A 7 -5.82 -2.33 -9.17
C GLY A 7 -4.85 -2.91 -8.13
N GLU A 8 -3.73 -2.21 -7.88
CA GLU A 8 -2.74 -2.62 -6.87
C GLU A 8 -3.34 -2.58 -5.46
N TYR A 9 -4.10 -1.51 -5.14
CA TYR A 9 -4.85 -1.41 -3.88
C TYR A 9 -5.85 -2.57 -3.74
N SER A 10 -6.71 -2.77 -4.74
CA SER A 10 -7.78 -3.78 -4.70
C SER A 10 -7.22 -5.19 -4.60
N MET A 11 -6.08 -5.45 -5.24
CA MET A 11 -5.39 -6.74 -5.19
C MET A 11 -4.94 -7.09 -3.77
N ILE A 12 -4.23 -6.17 -3.10
CA ILE A 12 -3.77 -6.40 -1.72
C ILE A 12 -4.97 -6.47 -0.77
N LYS A 13 -5.98 -5.60 -0.95
CA LYS A 13 -7.19 -5.58 -0.12
C LYS A 13 -7.95 -6.89 -0.19
N ALA A 14 -8.22 -7.38 -1.41
CA ALA A 14 -8.93 -8.65 -1.61
C ALA A 14 -8.13 -9.86 -1.10
N ALA A 15 -6.80 -9.85 -1.23
CA ALA A 15 -5.95 -10.91 -0.70
C ALA A 15 -5.94 -10.92 0.83
N GLY A 16 -5.93 -9.75 1.46
CA GLY A 16 -6.05 -9.58 2.91
C GLY A 16 -7.40 -10.06 3.45
N GLU A 17 -8.51 -9.66 2.82
CA GLU A 17 -9.87 -10.09 3.19
C GLU A 17 -10.06 -11.61 3.12
N LYS A 18 -9.35 -12.28 2.20
CA LYS A 18 -9.37 -13.74 2.05
C LYS A 18 -8.36 -14.46 2.94
N GLY A 19 -7.56 -13.72 3.73
CA GLY A 19 -6.52 -14.28 4.59
C GLY A 19 -5.36 -14.93 3.81
N TRP A 20 -5.15 -14.57 2.54
CA TRP A 20 -4.05 -15.10 1.74
C TRP A 20 -2.70 -14.48 2.11
N LEU A 21 -2.73 -13.27 2.69
CA LEU A 21 -1.57 -12.55 3.20
C LEU A 21 -1.98 -11.60 4.33
N ASP A 22 -1.00 -11.09 5.06
CA ASP A 22 -1.19 -9.98 5.99
C ASP A 22 -1.36 -8.66 5.19
N GLU A 23 -2.58 -8.10 5.21
CA GLU A 23 -2.92 -6.88 4.46
C GLU A 23 -2.03 -5.70 4.83
N LYS A 24 -1.82 -5.49 6.14
CA LYS A 24 -1.07 -4.35 6.66
C LYS A 24 0.39 -4.43 6.23
N ALA A 25 1.01 -5.60 6.42
CA ALA A 25 2.39 -5.83 6.06
C ALA A 25 2.59 -5.68 4.54
N ALA A 26 1.74 -6.30 3.71
CA ALA A 26 1.84 -6.23 2.27
C ALA A 26 1.62 -4.81 1.71
N ALA A 27 0.63 -4.08 2.23
CA ALA A 27 0.37 -2.71 1.82
C ALA A 27 1.55 -1.78 2.17
N LEU A 28 2.09 -1.88 3.39
CA LEU A 28 3.25 -1.08 3.80
C LEU A 28 4.52 -1.44 3.00
N GLU A 29 4.75 -2.72 2.71
CA GLU A 29 5.88 -3.18 1.89
C GLU A 29 5.79 -2.63 0.45
N SER A 30 4.58 -2.59 -0.13
CA SER A 30 4.33 -1.99 -1.44
C SER A 30 4.66 -0.49 -1.46
N LEU A 31 4.16 0.28 -0.48
CA LEU A 31 4.44 1.71 -0.37
C LEU A 31 5.93 1.98 -0.11
N LEU A 32 6.56 1.19 0.76
CA LEU A 32 7.99 1.28 1.04
C LEU A 32 8.82 0.99 -0.22
N SER A 33 8.42 0.01 -1.01
CA SER A 33 9.07 -0.33 -2.28
C SER A 33 8.99 0.82 -3.29
N ILE A 34 7.86 1.51 -3.36
CA ILE A 34 7.70 2.71 -4.21
C ILE A 34 8.62 3.84 -3.74
N LYS A 35 8.70 4.10 -2.42
CA LYS A 35 9.65 5.10 -1.88
C LYS A 35 11.10 4.71 -2.19
N ARG A 36 11.45 3.43 -2.00
CA ARG A 36 12.79 2.88 -2.29
C ARG A 36 13.15 3.03 -3.78
N ALA A 37 12.17 2.93 -4.68
CA ALA A 37 12.38 3.17 -6.11
C ALA A 37 12.64 4.65 -6.47
N GLY A 38 12.62 5.56 -5.49
CA GLY A 38 12.97 6.97 -5.66
C GLY A 38 11.78 7.93 -5.70
N ALA A 39 10.56 7.48 -5.39
CA ALA A 39 9.41 8.37 -5.37
C ALA A 39 9.35 9.22 -4.09
N ASP A 40 9.45 10.55 -4.22
CA ASP A 40 9.30 11.45 -3.06
C ASP A 40 7.86 11.71 -2.63
N VAL A 41 6.91 11.54 -3.55
CA VAL A 41 5.47 11.68 -3.30
C VAL A 41 4.77 10.44 -3.85
N ILE A 42 3.90 9.83 -3.05
CA ILE A 42 3.12 8.65 -3.44
C ILE A 42 1.64 8.99 -3.33
N PHE A 43 0.93 8.94 -4.46
CA PHE A 43 -0.51 8.99 -4.49
C PHE A 43 -1.07 7.57 -4.34
N THR A 44 -1.90 7.35 -3.33
CA THR A 44 -2.41 6.01 -3.01
C THR A 44 -3.73 6.08 -2.26
N TYR A 45 -4.59 5.09 -2.50
CA TYR A 45 -5.81 4.87 -1.72
C TYR A 45 -5.51 4.40 -0.29
N TRP A 46 -4.31 3.88 -0.03
CA TRP A 46 -3.87 3.47 1.30
C TRP A 46 -3.60 4.64 2.25
N ALA A 47 -3.53 5.89 1.77
CA ALA A 47 -2.95 7.01 2.52
C ALA A 47 -3.53 7.18 3.93
N LEU A 48 -4.85 7.20 4.07
CA LEU A 48 -5.52 7.36 5.37
C LEU A 48 -5.34 6.15 6.30
N ILE A 49 -5.27 4.94 5.72
CA ILE A 49 -5.12 3.70 6.47
C ILE A 49 -3.67 3.55 6.95
N ALA A 50 -2.72 3.75 6.04
CA ALA A 50 -1.29 3.71 6.34
C ALA A 50 -0.89 4.78 7.38
N ALA A 51 -1.48 5.97 7.32
CA ALA A 51 -1.26 7.00 8.33
C ALA A 51 -1.63 6.55 9.75
N LYS A 52 -2.70 5.77 9.91
CA LYS A 52 -3.09 5.19 11.22
C LYS A 52 -2.15 4.08 11.66
N TRP A 53 -1.59 3.34 10.73
CA TRP A 53 -0.68 2.23 11.02
C TRP A 53 0.73 2.66 11.43
N LEU A 54 1.16 3.86 11.02
CA LEU A 54 2.49 4.41 11.22
C LEU A 54 2.56 5.42 12.37
N GLN A 55 1.50 5.57 13.17
CA GLN A 55 1.51 6.40 14.38
C GLN A 55 2.45 5.85 15.44
#